data_AF-A0A2D4P8V2-F1
#
_entry.id   AF-A0A2D4P8V2-F1
#
_cell.length_a   1.000
_cell.length_b   1.000
_cell.length_c   1.000
_cell.angle_alpha   90.00
_cell.angle_beta   90.00
_cell.angle_gamma   90.00
#
_symmetry.space_group_name_H-M   'P 1'
#
loop_
_entity.id
_entity.type
_entity.pdbx_description
1 polymer ?
#
loop_
_entity_poly.entity_id
_entity_poly.type
_entity_poly.pdbx_seq_one_letter_code
_entity_poly.pdbx_strand_id
1 'polypeptide(L)'
;DVMYKAPCGKSLRNFQDVQIYLFQTECSFLFLDHFSFNTYVQLFRSSSSPQAFVIDPDISQGAETVPVSLCNDINHDRLPGFKYRKTSWPHGYFLNNFSSSFLDSCSCTDGCIDRTKCR
;
A
#
# COMPACT_ATOMS: atom_id res chain seq x y z
N ASP A 1 17.29 -2.02 9.92
CA ASP A 1 16.10 -2.67 10.49
C ASP A 1 14.96 -1.66 10.51
N VAL A 2 13.72 -2.11 10.31
CA VAL A 2 12.53 -1.25 10.32
C VAL A 2 11.75 -1.51 11.61
N MET A 3 11.37 -0.46 12.32
CA MET A 3 10.59 -0.57 13.55
C MET A 3 9.44 0.41 13.53
N TYR A 4 8.22 -0.10 13.72
CA TYR A 4 7.05 0.74 13.89
C TYR A 4 6.83 1.06 15.36
N LYS A 5 6.31 2.27 15.63
CA LYS A 5 5.96 2.69 16.99
C LYS A 5 4.47 3.04 17.01
N ALA A 6 3.74 2.28 17.81
CA ALA A 6 2.31 2.48 17.99
C ALA A 6 2.00 3.77 18.77
N PRO A 7 0.78 4.33 18.70
CA PRO A 7 0.40 5.54 19.44
C PRO A 7 0.61 5.45 20.96
N CYS A 8 0.50 4.24 21.52
CA CYS A 8 0.77 3.98 22.94
C CYS A 8 2.27 3.82 23.28
N GLY A 9 3.16 3.98 22.30
CA GLY A 9 4.61 3.86 22.48
C GLY A 9 5.17 2.45 22.31
N LYS A 10 4.32 1.41 22.15
CA LYS A 10 4.76 0.03 21.92
C LYS A 10 5.53 -0.08 20.59
N SER A 11 6.70 -0.72 20.64
CA SER A 11 7.50 -1.03 19.44
C SER A 11 7.03 -2.33 18.80
N LEU A 12 6.85 -2.32 17.48
CA LEU A 12 6.45 -3.47 16.67
C LEU A 12 7.58 -3.74 15.66
N ARG A 13 8.22 -4.91 15.76
CA ARG A 13 9.48 -5.23 15.06
C ARG A 13 9.31 -6.19 13.88
N ASN A 14 8.13 -6.79 13.75
CA ASN A 14 7.82 -7.72 12.68
C ASN A 14 6.30 -7.79 12.47
N PHE A 15 5.88 -8.54 11.45
CA PHE A 15 4.46 -8.72 11.12
C PHE A 15 3.66 -9.38 12.25
N GLN A 16 4.26 -10.28 13.04
CA GLN A 16 3.56 -10.93 14.16
C GLN A 16 3.21 -9.91 15.25
N ASP A 17 4.15 -9.01 15.59
CA ASP A 17 3.91 -7.94 16.57
C ASP A 17 2.77 -7.02 16.09
N VAL A 18 2.77 -6.67 14.79
CA VAL A 18 1.72 -5.85 14.18
C VAL A 18 0.37 -6.56 14.22
N GLN A 19 0.29 -7.83 13.82
CA GLN A 19 -0.95 -8.60 13.82
C GLN A 19 -1.56 -8.66 15.23
N ILE A 20 -0.75 -9.01 16.23
CA ILE A 20 -1.18 -9.06 17.63
C ILE A 20 -1.66 -7.69 18.08
N TYR A 21 -0.94 -6.63 17.73
CA TYR A 21 -1.30 -5.27 18.13
C TYR A 21 -2.63 -4.80 17.50
N LEU A 22 -2.79 -4.98 16.19
CA LEU A 22 -4.01 -4.60 15.47
C LEU A 22 -5.22 -5.38 16.01
N PHE A 23 -5.05 -6.68 16.27
CA PHE A 23 -6.10 -7.50 16.86
C PHE A 23 -6.48 -7.06 18.27
N GLN A 24 -5.49 -6.87 19.16
CA GLN A 24 -5.71 -6.44 20.55
C GLN A 24 -6.35 -5.07 20.69
N THR A 25 -6.13 -4.19 19.70
CA THR A 25 -6.67 -2.83 19.70
C THR A 25 -7.98 -2.71 18.90
N GLU A 26 -8.48 -3.81 18.36
CA GLU A 26 -9.68 -3.84 17.49
C GLU A 26 -9.58 -2.82 16.34
N CYS A 27 -8.37 -2.66 15.79
CA CYS A 27 -8.13 -1.68 14.73
C CYS A 27 -8.79 -2.12 13.42
N SER A 28 -9.68 -1.29 12.87
CA SER A 28 -10.48 -1.61 11.68
C SER A 28 -10.05 -0.87 10.41
N PHE A 29 -9.05 0.00 10.49
CA PHE A 29 -8.61 0.86 9.36
C PHE A 29 -7.17 0.61 8.92
N LEU A 30 -6.39 -0.16 9.68
CA LEU A 30 -5.07 -0.64 9.28
C LEU A 30 -5.07 -2.17 9.22
N PHE A 31 -4.42 -2.71 8.20
CA PHE A 31 -4.28 -4.14 7.94
C PHE A 31 -2.79 -4.45 7.78
N LEU A 32 -2.41 -5.72 7.89
CA LEU A 32 -1.01 -6.14 7.79
C LEU A 32 -0.32 -5.66 6.51
N ASP A 33 -1.05 -5.61 5.40
CA ASP A 33 -0.55 -5.20 4.09
C ASP A 33 -0.15 -3.71 4.02
N HIS A 34 -0.57 -2.90 5.00
CA HIS A 34 -0.15 -1.50 5.12
C HIS A 34 1.23 -1.32 5.80
N PHE A 35 1.86 -2.41 6.24
CA PHE A 35 3.16 -2.40 6.90
C PHE A 35 4.23 -3.06 6.02
N SER A 36 5.44 -2.52 6.06
CA SER A 36 6.60 -3.12 5.40
C SER A 36 7.81 -3.07 6.32
N PHE A 37 8.42 -4.21 6.56
CA PHE A 37 9.70 -4.31 7.28
C PHE A 37 10.89 -4.33 6.31
N ASN A 38 10.66 -4.05 5.03
CA ASN A 38 11.70 -3.99 4.03
C ASN A 38 12.47 -2.66 4.17
N THR A 39 13.77 -2.74 4.46
CA THR A 39 14.65 -1.58 4.64
C THR A 39 14.87 -0.76 3.37
N TYR A 40 14.52 -1.29 2.19
CA TYR A 40 14.58 -0.57 0.92
C TYR A 40 13.35 0.32 0.67
N VAL A 41 12.28 0.20 1.47
CA VAL A 41 11.11 1.06 1.36
C VAL A 41 11.40 2.40 2.04
N GLN A 42 11.41 3.47 1.25
CA GLN A 42 11.64 4.83 1.71
C GLN A 42 10.30 5.57 1.79
N LEU A 43 9.81 5.82 3.02
CA LEU A 43 8.53 6.51 3.25
C LEU A 43 8.63 8.02 3.01
N PHE A 44 9.80 8.60 3.25
CA PHE A 44 10.08 10.01 3.05
C PHE A 44 11.27 10.15 2.11
N ARG A 45 10.99 10.32 0.82
CA ARG A 45 11.96 10.97 -0.06
C ARG A 45 11.70 12.47 0.09
N SER A 46 12.60 13.18 0.78
CA SER A 46 12.57 14.63 0.78
C SER A 46 12.51 15.11 -0.67
N SER A 47 11.49 15.92 -0.94
CA SER A 47 11.07 16.36 -2.27
C SER A 47 12.19 16.99 -3.08
N SER A 48 12.13 16.69 -4.38
CA SER A 48 12.67 17.46 -5.52
C SER A 48 14.12 17.93 -5.36
N SER A 49 15.02 17.30 -6.11
CA SER A 49 16.26 17.98 -6.47
C SER A 49 15.91 19.37 -7.02
N PRO A 50 16.51 20.47 -6.51
CA PRO A 50 16.24 21.81 -7.03
C PRO A 50 16.68 22.00 -8.50
N GLN A 51 17.19 20.95 -9.14
CA GLN A 51 17.71 20.89 -10.50
C GLN A 51 16.91 19.96 -11.42
N ALA A 52 15.72 19.50 -11.00
CA ALA A 52 14.89 18.68 -11.88
C ALA A 52 14.52 19.46 -13.15
N PHE A 53 14.80 18.86 -14.30
CA PHE A 53 14.52 19.42 -15.62
C PHE A 53 13.04 19.34 -15.98
N VAL A 54 12.35 18.31 -15.46
CA VAL A 54 10.90 18.12 -15.61
C VAL A 54 10.29 17.73 -14.27
N ILE A 55 9.23 18.44 -13.89
CA ILE A 55 8.43 18.17 -12.70
C ILE A 55 6.96 18.12 -13.12
N ASP A 56 6.28 17.05 -12.72
CA ASP A 56 4.82 16.98 -12.71
C ASP A 56 4.38 16.71 -11.26
N PRO A 57 3.61 17.61 -10.64
CA PRO A 57 3.19 17.44 -9.25
C PRO A 57 2.25 16.26 -9.05
N ASP A 58 1.51 15.84 -10.08
CA ASP A 58 0.59 14.70 -9.98
C ASP A 58 0.23 14.09 -11.35
N ILE A 59 0.97 13.06 -11.74
CA ILE A 59 0.69 12.31 -12.97
C ILE A 59 -0.60 11.48 -12.88
N SER A 60 -1.15 11.29 -11.67
CA SER A 60 -2.43 10.61 -11.47
C SER A 60 -3.63 11.52 -11.72
N GLN A 61 -3.42 12.84 -11.77
CA GLN A 61 -4.47 13.85 -11.94
C GLN A 61 -5.63 13.70 -10.93
N GLY A 62 -5.30 13.46 -9.66
CA GLY A 62 -6.27 13.27 -8.57
C GLY A 62 -6.95 11.91 -8.57
N ALA A 63 -6.52 10.95 -9.40
CA ALA A 63 -7.05 9.59 -9.34
C ALA A 63 -6.65 8.86 -8.04
N GLU A 64 -5.52 9.24 -7.43
CA GLU A 64 -5.09 8.73 -6.12
C GLU A 64 -5.38 9.71 -4.98
N THR A 65 -5.54 9.18 -3.77
CA THR A 65 -5.77 9.99 -2.56
C THR A 65 -4.56 10.85 -2.21
N VAL A 66 -3.36 10.40 -2.57
CA VAL A 66 -2.10 11.13 -2.42
C VAL A 66 -1.52 11.36 -3.82
N PRO A 67 -1.09 12.58 -4.18
CA PRO A 67 -0.50 12.87 -5.48
C PRO A 67 0.66 11.95 -5.85
N VAL A 68 0.71 11.52 -7.11
CA VAL A 68 1.83 10.75 -7.65
C VAL A 68 2.75 11.70 -8.41
N SER A 69 3.74 12.26 -7.73
CA SER A 69 4.68 13.20 -8.34
C SER A 69 5.69 12.51 -9.25
N LEU A 70 5.98 13.11 -10.40
CA LEU A 70 7.09 12.74 -11.28
C LEU A 70 8.17 13.81 -11.23
N CYS A 71 9.42 13.37 -11.11
CA CYS A 71 10.60 14.22 -11.16
C CYS A 71 11.64 13.56 -12.09
N ASN A 72 12.07 14.27 -13.13
CA ASN A 72 13.19 13.88 -13.98
C ASN A 72 14.34 14.88 -13.80
N ASP A 73 15.42 14.42 -13.19
CA ASP A 73 16.64 15.18 -12.92
C ASP A 73 17.82 14.77 -13.81
N ILE A 74 17.57 13.95 -14.83
CA ILE A 74 18.59 13.46 -15.77
C ILE A 74 18.60 14.32 -17.03
N ASN A 75 17.43 14.62 -17.60
CA ASN A 75 17.30 15.38 -18.86
C ASN A 75 15.92 16.06 -19.00
N HIS A 76 15.71 16.75 -20.11
CA HIS A 76 14.46 17.47 -20.40
C HIS A 76 13.31 16.61 -20.97
N ASP A 77 13.45 15.28 -20.99
CA ASP A 77 12.41 14.41 -21.54
C ASP A 77 11.18 14.40 -20.64
N ARG A 78 10.00 14.57 -21.26
CA ARG A 78 8.70 14.43 -20.60
C ARG A 78 8.18 13.01 -20.76
N LEU A 79 7.24 12.61 -19.91
CA LEU A 79 6.52 11.37 -20.11
C LEU A 79 5.84 11.38 -21.50
N PRO A 80 5.86 10.24 -22.22
CA PRO A 80 5.03 10.10 -23.40
C PRO A 80 3.55 10.24 -23.02
N GLY A 81 2.69 10.63 -23.96
CA GLY A 81 1.26 10.73 -23.71
C GLY A 81 0.69 9.39 -23.24
N PHE A 82 0.15 9.37 -22.02
CA PHE A 82 -0.46 8.18 -21.44
C PHE A 82 -1.74 8.55 -20.67
N LYS A 83 -2.56 7.54 -20.36
CA LYS A 83 -3.74 7.69 -19.51
C LYS A 83 -3.51 6.95 -18.20
N TYR A 84 -3.40 7.68 -17.10
CA TYR A 84 -3.35 7.09 -15.77
C TYR A 84 -4.67 6.35 -15.46
N ARG A 85 -4.57 5.16 -14.87
CA ARG A 85 -5.73 4.36 -14.47
C ARG A 85 -5.42 3.69 -13.14
N LYS A 86 -6.23 4.00 -12.14
CA LYS A 86 -6.18 3.35 -10.82
C LYS A 86 -6.70 1.91 -10.86
N THR A 87 -7.67 1.64 -11.71
CA THR A 87 -8.28 0.32 -11.87
C THR A 87 -7.82 -0.35 -13.16
N SER A 88 -7.85 -1.68 -13.18
CA SER A 88 -7.48 -2.49 -14.35
C SER A 88 -8.27 -2.10 -15.61
N TRP A 89 -7.60 -2.19 -16.76
CA TRP A 89 -8.21 -2.00 -18.08
C TRP A 89 -7.81 -3.11 -19.07
N PRO A 90 -8.74 -3.67 -19.86
CA PRO A 90 -10.18 -3.41 -19.85
C PRO A 90 -10.78 -3.71 -18.48
N HIS A 91 -11.85 -3.00 -18.09
CA HIS A 91 -12.59 -3.36 -16.88
C HIS A 91 -12.80 -4.86 -16.94
N GLY A 92 -12.26 -5.57 -15.95
CA GLY A 92 -12.00 -7.00 -16.00
C GLY A 92 -13.01 -7.73 -16.87
N TYR A 93 -12.49 -8.40 -17.91
CA TYR A 93 -13.23 -9.35 -18.74
C TYR A 93 -14.26 -10.07 -17.87
N PHE A 94 -15.55 -9.95 -18.21
CA PHE A 94 -16.76 -10.29 -17.45
C PHE A 94 -16.74 -11.66 -16.72
N LEU A 95 -15.90 -11.80 -15.70
CA LEU A 95 -15.98 -12.83 -14.68
C LEU A 95 -16.63 -12.23 -13.41
N ASN A 96 -17.51 -11.24 -13.60
CA ASN A 96 -18.29 -10.58 -12.55
C ASN A 96 -19.41 -11.47 -11.98
N ASN A 97 -19.17 -12.77 -11.91
CA ASN A 97 -19.92 -13.64 -11.02
C ASN A 97 -18.89 -14.38 -10.18
N PHE A 98 -18.17 -13.64 -9.34
CA PHE A 98 -17.55 -14.24 -8.16
C PHE A 98 -18.70 -14.74 -7.31
N SER A 99 -19.20 -15.95 -7.61
CA SER A 99 -19.95 -16.72 -6.64
C SER A 99 -19.12 -16.74 -5.35
N SER A 100 -19.77 -16.89 -4.20
CA SER A 100 -19.08 -17.05 -2.92
C SER A 100 -17.98 -18.13 -2.92
N SER A 101 -17.95 -18.98 -3.94
CA SER A 101 -16.93 -19.98 -4.27
C SER A 101 -15.54 -19.43 -4.65
N PHE A 102 -15.41 -18.15 -5.01
CA PHE A 102 -14.12 -17.53 -5.37
C PHE A 102 -13.60 -16.55 -4.30
N LEU A 103 -14.40 -16.31 -3.26
CA LEU A 103 -14.02 -15.55 -2.08
C LEU A 103 -13.79 -16.56 -0.94
N ASP A 104 -12.71 -17.32 -1.03
CA ASP A 104 -12.24 -18.12 0.11
C ASP A 104 -11.96 -17.15 1.26
N SER A 105 -12.75 -17.27 2.32
CA SER A 105 -12.69 -16.39 3.50
C SER A 105 -12.56 -17.24 4.75
N CYS A 106 -11.70 -16.80 5.68
CA CYS A 106 -11.47 -17.50 6.94
C CYS A 106 -12.66 -17.26 7.88
N SER A 107 -13.13 -18.28 8.60
CA SER A 107 -14.11 -18.10 9.70
C SER A 107 -13.45 -17.72 11.04
N CYS A 108 -12.19 -17.29 11.00
CA CYS A 108 -11.44 -17.01 12.20
C CYS A 108 -11.98 -15.79 12.95
N THR A 109 -12.05 -15.92 14.27
CA THR A 109 -12.34 -14.83 15.20
C THR A 109 -11.08 -14.32 15.90
N ASP A 110 -9.92 -14.92 15.62
CA ASP A 110 -8.62 -14.60 16.21
C ASP A 110 -7.75 -13.74 15.30
N GLY A 111 -8.32 -13.10 14.27
CA GLY A 111 -7.53 -12.35 13.27
C GLY A 111 -6.68 -13.22 12.36
N CYS A 112 -7.13 -14.46 12.10
CA CYS A 112 -6.42 -15.52 11.37
C CYS A 112 -4.99 -15.78 11.92
N ILE A 113 -4.76 -15.65 13.24
CA ILE A 113 -3.46 -15.91 13.91
C ILE A 113 -3.08 -17.38 13.79
N ASP A 114 -4.01 -18.30 14.05
CA ASP A 114 -3.78 -19.74 13.91
C ASP A 114 -3.93 -20.18 12.44
N ARG A 115 -2.79 -20.21 11.74
CA ARG A 115 -2.72 -20.68 10.33
C ARG A 115 -3.25 -22.09 10.12
N THR A 116 -3.31 -22.93 11.15
CA THR A 116 -3.86 -24.30 11.03
C THR A 116 -5.38 -24.30 11.00
N LYS A 117 -6.01 -23.27 11.56
CA LYS A 117 -7.47 -23.07 11.60
C LYS A 117 -7.97 -22.12 10.52
N CYS A 118 -7.11 -21.23 10.01
CA CYS A 118 -7.42 -20.33 8.91
C CYS A 118 -7.62 -21.12 7.61
N ARG A 119 -8.89 -21.42 7.31
CA ARG A 119 -9.36 -22.05 6.08
C ARG A 119 -10.57 -21.31 5.58
#